data_AF-A0A1G7YGG7-F1
#
_entry.id   AF-A0A1G7YGG7-F1
#
_cell.length_a   1.000
_cell.length_b   1.000
_cell.length_c   1.000
_cell.angle_alpha   90.00
_cell.angle_beta   90.00
_cell.angle_gamma   90.00
#
_symmetry.space_group_name_H-M   'P 1'
#
loop_
_entity.id
_entity.type
_entity.pdbx_description
1 polymer ?
#
loop_
_entity_poly.entity_id
_entity_poly.type
_entity_poly.pdbx_seq_one_letter_code
_entity_poly.pdbx_strand_id
1 'polypeptide(L)'
;MSAAEQFERAAVLGVAVAEETRRLLRLHMVADDAGEDGTVLVDVPYPDAVVVTALLDVAAECFGERGESVEETRQAALETLLGLTGFDSESQLNSD
;
A
#
# COMPACT_ATOMS: atom_id res chain seq x y z
N MET A 1 8.22 -17.24 -22.17
CA MET A 1 7.47 -16.21 -21.42
C MET A 1 7.93 -14.86 -21.94
N SER A 2 7.02 -14.09 -22.52
CA SER A 2 7.33 -12.79 -23.12
C SER A 2 7.54 -11.71 -22.04
N ALA A 3 8.10 -10.57 -22.42
CA ALA A 3 8.22 -9.42 -21.52
C ALA A 3 6.83 -8.93 -21.07
N ALA A 4 5.83 -8.93 -21.97
CA ALA A 4 4.46 -8.52 -21.66
C ALA A 4 3.82 -9.40 -20.57
N GLU A 5 3.96 -10.72 -20.68
CA GLU A 5 3.46 -11.67 -19.67
C GLU A 5 4.14 -11.48 -18.30
N GLN A 6 5.41 -11.07 -18.28
CA GLN A 6 6.14 -10.78 -17.05
C GLN A 6 5.64 -9.49 -16.39
N PHE A 7 5.41 -8.45 -17.17
CA PHE A 7 4.88 -7.18 -16.68
C PHE A 7 3.46 -7.33 -16.14
N GLU A 8 2.60 -8.08 -16.82
CA GLU A 8 1.24 -8.36 -16.36
C GLU A 8 1.24 -9.08 -15.01
N ARG A 9 2.06 -10.13 -14.85
CA ARG A 9 2.19 -10.84 -13.57
C ARG A 9 2.74 -9.95 -12.45
N ALA A 10 3.69 -9.07 -12.76
CA ALA A 10 4.23 -8.12 -11.79
C ALA A 10 3.16 -7.11 -11.34
N ALA A 11 2.32 -6.61 -12.26
CA ALA A 11 1.22 -5.71 -11.93
C ALA A 11 0.18 -6.38 -11.03
N VAL A 12 -0.24 -7.62 -11.37
CA VAL A 12 -1.16 -8.40 -10.52
C VAL A 12 -0.59 -8.65 -9.13
N LEU A 13 0.72 -8.96 -9.05
CA LEU A 13 1.39 -9.13 -7.76
C LEU A 13 1.40 -7.83 -6.96
N GLY A 14 1.65 -6.68 -7.60
CA GLY A 14 1.60 -5.36 -6.96
C GLY A 14 0.24 -5.07 -6.32
N VAL A 15 -0.86 -5.36 -7.03
CA VAL A 15 -2.22 -5.21 -6.50
C VAL A 15 -2.48 -6.16 -5.32
N ALA A 16 -2.06 -7.42 -5.42
CA ALA A 16 -2.21 -8.38 -4.32
C ALA A 16 -1.46 -7.94 -3.05
N VAL A 17 -0.25 -7.40 -3.21
CA VAL A 17 0.56 -6.87 -2.11
C VAL A 17 -0.11 -5.64 -1.48
N ALA A 18 -0.66 -4.75 -2.31
CA ALA A 18 -1.41 -3.59 -1.84
C ALA A 18 -2.65 -3.99 -1.02
N GLU A 19 -3.42 -4.98 -1.49
CA GLU A 19 -4.60 -5.48 -0.77
C GLU A 19 -4.24 -6.13 0.56
N GLU A 20 -3.18 -6.94 0.60
CA GLU A 20 -2.73 -7.57 1.85
C GLU A 20 -2.19 -6.53 2.83
N THR A 21 -1.49 -5.49 2.35
CA THR A 21 -1.06 -4.35 3.18
C THR A 21 -2.26 -3.65 3.80
N ARG A 22 -3.29 -3.36 2.99
CA ARG A 22 -4.56 -2.77 3.46
C ARG A 22 -5.27 -3.68 4.46
N ARG A 23 -5.25 -5.00 4.24
CA ARG A 23 -5.86 -5.96 5.16
C ARG A 23 -5.13 -5.99 6.50
N LEU A 24 -3.80 -6.04 6.49
CA LEU A 24 -2.98 -6.03 7.69
C LEU A 24 -3.18 -4.75 8.50
N LEU A 25 -3.19 -3.58 7.85
CA LEU A 25 -3.49 -2.33 8.53
C LEU A 25 -4.88 -2.33 9.16
N ARG A 26 -5.90 -2.81 8.44
CA ARG A 26 -7.26 -2.94 8.98
C ARG A 26 -7.36 -3.86 10.21
N LEU A 27 -6.50 -4.86 10.35
CA LEU A 27 -6.48 -5.72 11.54
C LEU A 27 -6.01 -4.97 12.79
N HIS A 28 -5.19 -3.94 12.62
CA HIS A 28 -4.60 -3.15 13.71
C HIS A 28 -5.28 -1.79 13.90
N MET A 29 -6.22 -1.41 13.02
CA MET A 29 -7.03 -0.21 13.19
C MET A 29 -7.98 -0.38 14.37
N VAL A 30 -7.80 0.43 15.41
CA VAL A 30 -8.78 0.60 16.49
C VAL A 30 -9.72 1.75 16.10
N ALA A 31 -11.02 1.50 16.15
CA ALA A 31 -12.05 2.37 15.58
C ALA A 31 -12.20 3.76 16.24
N ASP A 32 -11.44 4.06 17.30
CA ASP A 32 -11.64 5.25 18.15
C ASP A 32 -10.44 6.23 18.17
N ASP A 33 -9.39 5.98 17.36
CA ASP A 33 -8.16 6.80 17.31
C ASP A 33 -8.01 7.62 16.02
N ALA A 34 -9.09 8.32 15.64
CA ALA A 34 -9.00 9.36 14.61
C ALA A 34 -8.65 10.70 15.29
N GLY A 35 -7.53 11.30 14.90
CA GLY A 35 -7.16 12.64 15.32
C GLY A 35 -8.12 13.71 14.77
N GLU A 36 -8.03 14.93 15.29
CA GLU A 36 -8.93 16.05 14.91
C GLU A 36 -8.88 16.38 13.41
N ASP A 37 -7.76 16.08 12.74
CA ASP A 37 -7.55 16.28 11.30
C ASP A 37 -8.02 15.09 10.44
N GLY A 38 -8.66 14.08 11.03
CA GLY A 38 -9.10 12.87 10.34
C GLY A 38 -7.99 11.85 10.07
N THR A 39 -6.75 12.15 10.49
CA THR A 39 -5.63 11.20 10.48
C THR A 39 -5.89 10.06 11.45
N VAL A 40 -5.81 8.83 10.97
CA VAL A 40 -5.91 7.63 11.82
C VAL A 40 -4.52 7.17 12.17
N LEU A 41 -4.21 7.07 13.47
CA LEU A 41 -2.99 6.42 13.93
C LEU A 41 -3.23 4.91 14.01
N VAL A 42 -2.33 4.14 13.39
CA VAL A 42 -2.39 2.68 13.39
C VAL A 42 -1.15 2.14 14.08
N ASP A 43 -1.34 1.65 15.30
CA ASP A 43 -0.29 0.96 16.03
C ASP A 43 -0.18 -0.48 15.54
N VAL A 44 0.86 -0.75 14.74
CA VAL A 44 1.16 -2.10 14.26
C VAL A 44 2.17 -2.75 15.21
N PRO A 45 1.84 -3.85 15.89
CA PRO A 45 2.77 -4.54 16.79
C PRO A 45 3.82 -5.36 16.02
N TYR A 46 4.91 -5.73 16.70
CA TYR A 46 5.85 -6.74 16.21
C TYR A 46 5.15 -8.11 16.13
N PRO A 47 5.36 -8.91 15.07
CA PRO A 47 6.33 -8.72 13.98
C PRO A 47 5.82 -7.94 12.77
N ASP A 48 4.52 -7.68 12.69
CA ASP A 48 3.86 -7.12 11.52
C ASP A 48 4.43 -5.75 11.12
N ALA A 49 4.84 -4.92 12.09
CA ALA A 49 5.45 -3.62 11.83
C ALA A 49 6.72 -3.71 10.98
N VAL A 50 7.52 -4.75 11.17
CA VAL A 50 8.76 -4.97 10.40
C VAL A 50 8.43 -5.28 8.95
N VAL A 51 7.40 -6.10 8.73
CA VAL A 51 6.95 -6.50 7.40
C VAL A 51 6.40 -5.30 6.65
N VAL A 52 5.51 -4.52 7.28
CA VAL A 52 4.93 -3.31 6.68
C VAL A 52 6.03 -2.31 6.34
N THR A 53 6.95 -2.07 7.27
CA THR A 53 8.04 -1.11 7.06
C THR A 53 8.91 -1.51 5.86
N ALA A 54 9.34 -2.77 5.80
CA ALA A 54 10.15 -3.26 4.69
C ALA A 54 9.43 -3.16 3.34
N LEU A 55 8.12 -3.42 3.33
CA LEU A 55 7.28 -3.31 2.14
C LEU A 55 7.15 -1.85 1.67
N LEU A 56 6.94 -0.91 2.59
CA LEU A 56 6.86 0.51 2.28
C LEU A 56 8.19 1.08 1.78
N ASP A 57 9.31 0.62 2.35
CA ASP A 57 10.65 1.01 1.88
C ASP A 57 10.87 0.57 0.42
N VAL A 58 10.54 -0.68 0.10
CA VAL A 58 10.63 -1.19 -1.28
C VAL A 58 9.66 -0.48 -2.21
N ALA A 59 8.42 -0.24 -1.76
CA ALA A 59 7.44 0.49 -2.55
C ALA A 59 7.89 1.92 -2.86
N ALA A 60 8.46 2.64 -1.88
CA ALA A 60 9.01 3.97 -2.08
C ALA A 60 10.12 3.98 -3.15
N GLU A 61 11.02 3.00 -3.12
CA GLU A 61 12.05 2.85 -4.15
C GLU A 61 11.45 2.56 -5.53
N CYS A 62 10.44 1.69 -5.61
CA CYS A 62 9.78 1.33 -6.86
C CYS A 62 9.00 2.48 -7.49
N PHE A 63 8.27 3.26 -6.68
CA PHE A 63 7.45 4.37 -7.15
C PHE A 63 8.21 5.69 -7.23
N GLY A 64 9.42 5.76 -6.65
CA GLY A 64 10.25 6.97 -6.64
C GLY A 64 9.72 8.04 -5.67
N GLU A 65 9.00 7.63 -4.64
CA GLU A 65 8.41 8.52 -3.63
C GLU A 65 9.50 9.19 -2.78
N ARG A 66 9.26 10.44 -2.39
CA ARG A 66 10.20 11.23 -1.58
C ARG A 66 9.44 12.14 -0.62
N GLY A 67 9.76 12.05 0.66
CA GLY A 67 9.37 13.00 1.71
C GLY A 67 10.57 13.74 2.30
N GLU A 68 10.30 14.69 3.19
CA GLU A 68 11.33 15.38 3.99
C GLU A 68 11.89 14.47 5.09
N SER A 69 11.17 13.39 5.43
CA SER A 69 11.58 12.33 6.35
C SER A 69 11.35 10.92 5.78
N VAL A 70 11.88 9.91 6.48
CA VAL A 70 11.66 8.50 6.14
C VAL A 70 10.19 8.13 6.33
N GLU A 71 9.57 8.64 7.40
CA GLU A 71 8.17 8.42 7.72
C GLU A 71 7.25 9.03 6.66
N GLU A 72 7.53 10.25 6.19
CA GLU A 72 6.78 10.87 5.08
C GLU A 72 6.96 10.11 3.76
N THR A 73 8.16 9.61 3.49
CA THR A 73 8.42 8.80 2.29
C THR A 73 7.61 7.49 2.32
N ARG A 74 7.55 6.84 3.49
CA ARG A 74 6.73 5.63 3.70
C ARG A 74 5.24 5.93 3.62
N GLN A 75 4.79 7.06 4.14
CA GLN A 75 3.40 7.50 4.04
C GLN A 75 2.99 7.71 2.57
N ALA A 76 3.82 8.38 1.77
CA ALA A 76 3.58 8.54 0.33
C ALA A 76 3.52 7.19 -0.40
N ALA A 77 4.44 6.26 -0.08
CA ALA A 77 4.40 4.91 -0.64
C ALA A 77 3.14 4.14 -0.24
N LEU A 78 2.68 4.29 1.00
CA LEU A 78 1.44 3.69 1.48
C LEU A 78 0.22 4.25 0.74
N GLU A 79 0.14 5.56 0.53
CA GLU A 79 -0.94 6.20 -0.23
C GLU A 79 -1.01 5.67 -1.66
N THR A 80 0.15 5.55 -2.33
CA THR A 80 0.24 4.95 -3.67
C THR A 80 -0.24 3.50 -3.68
N LEU A 81 0.18 2.67 -2.71
CA LEU A 81 -0.30 1.28 -2.58
C LEU A 81 -1.80 1.22 -2.32
N LEU A 82 -2.35 2.03 -1.42
CA LEU A 82 -3.78 2.07 -1.16
C LEU A 82 -4.56 2.53 -2.39
N GLY A 83 -4.01 3.42 -3.21
CA GLY A 83 -4.56 3.76 -4.53
C GLY A 83 -4.70 2.55 -5.45
N LEU A 84 -3.75 1.60 -5.42
CA LEU A 84 -3.84 0.35 -6.19
C LEU A 84 -4.96 -0.59 -5.69
N THR A 85 -5.34 -0.53 -4.42
CA THR A 85 -6.49 -1.29 -3.88
C THR A 85 -7.84 -0.74 -4.35
N GLY A 86 -7.88 0.51 -4.83
CA GLY A 86 -9.06 1.12 -5.44
C GLY A 86 -9.29 0.72 -6.90
N PHE A 87 -8.29 0.13 -7.56
CA PHE A 87 -8.36 -0.19 -9.00
C PHE A 87 -9.46 -1.19 -9.37
N ASP A 88 -10.02 -1.94 -8.42
CA ASP A 88 -11.14 -2.88 -8.68
C ASP A 88 -12.52 -2.19 -8.71
N SER A 89 -12.66 -0.99 -8.11
CA SER A 89 -13.94 -0.26 -8.09
C SER A 89 -14.13 0.66 -9.31
N GLU A 90 -13.04 1.04 -9.99
CA GLU A 90 -13.05 1.96 -11.14
C GLU A 90 -12.42 1.38 -12.43
N SER A 91 -11.88 0.15 -12.44
CA SER A 91 -11.40 -0.48 -13.68
C SER A 91 -12.55 -0.90 -14.59
N GLN A 92 -12.95 0.02 -15.46
CA GLN A 92 -13.70 -0.25 -16.70
C GLN A 92 -12.86 -1.02 -17.75
N LEU A 93 -11.80 -1.73 -17.35
CA LEU A 93 -10.94 -2.49 -18.26
C LEU A 93 -11.54 -3.85 -18.67
N ASN A 94 -12.71 -4.22 -18.13
CA ASN A 94 -13.50 -5.40 -18.52
C ASN A 94 -14.95 -5.06 -18.90
N SER A 95 -15.24 -3.82 -19.29
CA SER A 95 -16.52 -3.48 -19.91
C SER A 95 -16.42 -3.71 -21.41
N ASP A 96 -16.60 -4.97 -21.81
CA ASP A 96 -17.00 -5.36 -23.17
C ASP A 96 -18.33 -4.68 -23.58
#